data_AF-A0A3R9PPU8-F1
#
_entry.id   AF-A0A3R9PPU8-F1
#
_cell.length_a   1.000
_cell.length_b   1.000
_cell.length_c   1.000
_cell.angle_alpha   90.00
_cell.angle_beta   90.00
_cell.angle_gamma   90.00
#
_symmetry.space_group_name_H-M   'P 1'
#
loop_
_entity.id
_entity.type
_entity.pdbx_description
1 polymer ?
#
loop_
_entity_poly.entity_id
_entity_poly.type
_entity_poly.pdbx_seq_one_letter_code
_entity_poly.pdbx_strand_id
1 'polypeptide(L)' 'MEVLAKLGGWEPPAGWLRITTLETHTEGEPLRIITSGIPAIEGRSVLEKRRYFMKNLDHIRRALILEP' A
#
# COMPACT_ATOMS: atom_id res chain seq x y z
N MET A 1 1.54 5.12 30.51
CA MET A 1 2.39 6.06 29.73
C MET A 1 3.64 5.39 29.16
N GLU A 2 4.34 4.52 29.90
CA GLU A 2 5.56 3.85 29.44
C GLU A 2 5.38 2.90 28.23
N VAL A 3 4.25 2.19 28.15
CA VAL A 3 3.93 1.28 27.02
C VAL A 3 3.73 2.04 25.71
N LEU A 4 3.05 3.19 25.75
CA LEU A 4 2.83 4.03 24.57
C LEU A 4 4.14 4.64 24.05
N ALA A 5 5.05 5.01 24.95
CA ALA A 5 6.37 5.50 24.58
C ALA A 5 7.21 4.44 23.83
N LYS A 6 7.04 3.16 24.17
CA LYS A 6 7.74 2.04 23.49
C LYS A 6 7.24 1.79 22.06
N LEU A 7 6.01 2.20 21.72
CA LEU A 7 5.47 2.04 20.37
C LEU A 7 6.00 3.07 19.38
N GLY A 8 6.42 4.25 19.85
CA GLY A 8 6.89 5.34 18.98
C GLY A 8 8.21 5.05 18.24
N GLY A 9 9.00 4.09 18.73
CA GLY A 9 10.24 3.63 18.10
C GLY A 9 10.20 2.17 17.66
N TRP A 10 9.01 1.57 17.60
CA TRP A 10 8.87 0.20 17.14
C TRP A 10 9.04 0.13 15.62
N GLU A 11 9.93 -0.75 15.17
CA GLU A 11 10.11 -1.07 13.75
C GLU A 11 9.60 -2.49 13.47
N PRO A 12 8.85 -2.70 12.38
CA PRO A 12 8.44 -4.03 11.96
C PRO A 12 9.67 -4.86 11.54
N PRO A 13 9.59 -6.19 11.61
CA PRO A 13 10.62 -7.07 11.08
C PRO A 13 10.92 -6.77 9.61
N ALA A 14 12.20 -6.81 9.22
CA ALA A 14 12.65 -6.42 7.89
C ALA A 14 12.00 -7.19 6.72
N GLY A 15 11.49 -8.41 6.96
CA GLY A 15 10.83 -9.23 5.94
C GLY A 15 9.34 -8.92 5.73
N TRP A 16 8.76 -8.00 6.50
CA TRP A 16 7.36 -7.64 6.35
C TRP A 16 7.16 -6.69 5.16
N LEU A 17 6.07 -6.89 4.43
CA LEU A 17 5.67 -5.97 3.39
C LEU A 17 5.26 -4.64 4.03
N ARG A 18 6.03 -3.58 3.78
CA ARG A 18 5.76 -2.21 4.20
C ARG A 18 5.39 -1.37 2.99
N ILE A 19 4.14 -0.92 2.92
CA ILE A 19 3.63 -0.05 1.86
C ILE A 19 3.43 1.34 2.46
N THR A 20 3.99 2.36 1.81
CA THR A 20 3.79 3.76 2.21
C THR A 20 2.70 4.37 1.33
N THR A 21 1.75 5.05 1.96
CA THR A 21 0.65 5.71 1.27
C THR A 21 0.53 7.18 1.68
N LEU A 22 -0.01 7.98 0.78
CA LEU A 22 -0.55 9.30 1.06
C LEU A 22 -2.07 9.22 0.92
N GLU A 23 -2.78 9.46 2.01
CA GLU A 23 -4.24 9.47 2.06
C GLU A 23 -4.75 10.89 1.80
N THR A 24 -5.70 11.02 0.89
CA THR A 24 -6.32 12.29 0.52
C THR A 24 -7.82 12.09 0.30
N HIS A 25 -8.57 13.17 0.15
CA HIS A 25 -9.94 13.10 -0.31
C HIS A 25 -10.25 14.24 -1.28
N THR A 26 -11.19 13.99 -2.19
CA THR A 26 -11.78 15.02 -3.05
C THR A 26 -13.27 15.02 -2.78
N GLU A 27 -13.78 16.13 -2.22
CA GLU A 27 -15.21 16.27 -1.89
C GLU A 27 -15.79 15.17 -0.96
N GLY A 28 -14.93 14.56 -0.14
CA GLY A 28 -15.31 13.51 0.81
C GLY A 28 -15.05 12.09 0.30
N GLU A 29 -14.77 11.93 -0.99
CA GLU A 29 -14.38 10.66 -1.57
C GLU A 29 -12.89 10.37 -1.30
N PRO A 30 -12.55 9.23 -0.67
CA PRO A 30 -11.18 8.91 -0.30
C PRO A 30 -10.34 8.50 -1.51
N LEU A 31 -9.08 8.94 -1.52
CA LEU A 31 -8.06 8.53 -2.46
C LEU A 31 -6.78 8.15 -1.70
N ARG A 32 -6.40 6.88 -1.85
CA ARG A 32 -5.15 6.31 -1.34
C ARG A 32 -4.09 6.29 -2.45
N ILE A 33 -3.03 7.08 -2.29
CA ILE A 33 -1.93 7.16 -3.24
C ILE A 33 -0.77 6.31 -2.70
N ILE A 34 -0.42 5.23 -3.38
CA ILE A 34 0.73 4.40 -3.01
C ILE A 34 2.02 5.10 -3.46
N THR A 35 2.92 5.40 -2.54
CA THR A 35 4.18 6.12 -2.82
C THR A 35 5.40 5.21 -2.80
N SER A 36 5.38 4.09 -2.07
CA SER A 36 6.46 3.08 -2.07
C SER A 36 6.00 1.73 -1.53
N GLY A 37 6.84 0.70 -1.72
CA GLY A 37 6.69 -0.60 -1.05
C GLY A 37 5.99 -1.70 -1.85
N ILE A 38 5.49 -1.41 -3.05
CA ILE A 38 4.94 -2.43 -3.95
C ILE A 38 6.01 -2.94 -4.93
N PRO A 39 5.91 -4.19 -5.43
CA PRO A 39 6.79 -4.70 -6.49
C PRO A 39 6.70 -3.88 -7.78
N ALA A 40 7.69 -4.04 -8.65
CA ALA A 40 7.67 -3.43 -9.98
C ALA A 40 6.46 -3.91 -10.80
N ILE A 41 5.79 -2.97 -11.46
CA ILE A 41 4.63 -3.25 -12.33
C ILE A 41 5.10 -3.30 -13.78
N GLU A 42 5.16 -4.51 -14.34
CA GLU A 42 5.60 -4.73 -15.72
C GLU A 42 4.58 -4.22 -16.74
N GLY A 43 5.07 -3.85 -17.93
CA GLY A 43 4.27 -3.33 -19.04
C GLY A 43 4.78 -2.00 -19.59
N ARG A 44 4.61 -1.80 -20.89
CA ARG A 44 5.03 -0.61 -21.64
C ARG A 44 3.95 0.47 -21.68
N SER A 45 2.69 0.08 -21.51
CA SER A 45 1.54 0.98 -21.43
C SER A 45 0.83 0.90 -20.08
N VAL A 46 0.03 1.91 -19.75
CA VAL A 46 -0.79 1.91 -18.52
C VAL A 46 -1.78 0.71 -18.53
N LEU A 47 -2.32 0.36 -19.70
CA LEU A 47 -3.22 -0.79 -19.83
C LEU A 47 -2.51 -2.12 -19.59
N GLU A 48 -1.28 -2.28 -20.07
CA GLU A 48 -0.46 -3.46 -19.75
C GLU A 48 -0.14 -3.54 -18.26
N LYS A 49 0.29 -2.43 -17.65
CA LYS A 49 0.55 -2.34 -16.21
C LYS A 49 -0.69 -2.69 -15.38
N ARG A 50 -1.86 -2.18 -15.77
CA ARG A 50 -3.13 -2.53 -15.13
C ARG A 50 -3.42 -4.03 -15.23
N ARG A 51 -3.27 -4.64 -16.40
CA ARG A 51 -3.48 -6.10 -16.59
C ARG A 51 -2.49 -6.92 -15.76
N TYR A 52 -1.22 -6.52 -15.74
CA TYR A 52 -0.20 -7.17 -14.92
C TYR A 52 -0.55 -7.11 -13.43
N PHE A 53 -0.93 -5.93 -12.94
CA PHE A 53 -1.31 -5.73 -11.55
C PHE A 53 -2.53 -6.60 -11.18
N MET A 54 -3.57 -6.58 -12.02
CA MET A 54 -4.77 -7.41 -11.81
C MET A 54 -4.46 -8.91 -11.77
N LYS A 55 -3.54 -9.39 -12.63
CA LYS A 55 -3.21 -10.82 -12.71
C LYS A 55 -2.31 -11.30 -11.57
N ASN A 56 -1.32 -10.47 -11.18
CA ASN A 56 -0.22 -10.92 -10.33
C ASN A 56 -0.22 -10.29 -8.92
N LEU A 57 -0.79 -9.10 -8.77
CA LEU A 57 -0.67 -8.27 -7.57
C LEU A 57 -2.01 -7.92 -6.92
N ASP A 58 -3.11 -8.57 -7.30
CA ASP A 58 -4.45 -8.26 -6.75
C ASP A 58 -4.55 -8.47 -5.23
N HIS A 59 -3.71 -9.33 -4.65
CA HIS A 59 -3.60 -9.49 -3.20
C HIS A 59 -3.21 -8.18 -2.48
N ILE A 60 -2.39 -7.33 -3.10
CA ILE A 60 -2.03 -6.01 -2.57
C ILE A 60 -3.25 -5.09 -2.57
N ARG A 61 -4.00 -5.05 -3.69
CA ARG A 61 -5.23 -4.25 -3.77
C ARG A 61 -6.24 -4.69 -2.71
N ARG A 62 -6.46 -5.99 -2.55
CA ARG A 62 -7.38 -6.51 -1.53
C ARG A 62 -6.96 -6.10 -0.12
N ALA A 63 -5.68 -6.27 0.22
CA ALA A 63 -5.17 -5.87 1.53
C ALA A 63 -5.27 -4.36 1.81
N LEU A 64 -5.18 -3.51 0.78
CA LEU A 64 -5.24 -2.06 0.92
C LEU A 64 -6.65 -1.47 0.82
N ILE A 65 -7.64 -2.21 0.31
CA ILE A 65 -8.99 -1.69 0.06
C ILE A 65 -10.03 -2.34 0.95
N LEU A 66 -9.92 -3.63 1.22
CA LEU A 66 -10.85 -4.32 2.10
C LEU A 66 -10.57 -3.96 3.55
N GLU A 67 -11.60 -4.07 4.39
CA GLU A 67 -11.43 -3.96 5.83
C GLU A 67 -10.46 -5.03 6.35
N PRO A 68 -9.64 -4.71 7.36
CA PRO A 68 -9.00 -5.74 8.18
C PRO A 68 -10.03 -6.49 9.05
#